data_AF-A0A968GCP8-F1
#
_entry.id   AF-A0A968GCP8-F1
#
_cell.length_a   1.000
_cell.length_b   1.000
_cell.length_c   1.000
_cell.angle_alpha   90.00
_cell.angle_beta   90.00
_cell.angle_gamma   90.00
#
_symmetry.space_group_name_H-M   'P 1'
#
loop_
_entity.id
_entity.type
_entity.pdbx_description
1 polymer ?
#
loop_
_entity_poly.entity_id
_entity_poly.type
_entity_poly.pdbx_seq_one_letter_code
_entity_poly.pdbx_strand_id
1 'polypeptide(L)'
;MKKSLALIGIFFLTMSFGAWAQDMGAMLSLDTHVVDSFDGDGVYPDGGENIQWIAVGSQNIVQDFPLTTQANVWPREKFGENPANSDDLRALAINGAFTQRGRNFIEIIPTRDGSTPSPLPLTDEVRALGVWVWGSNFNYTFLAVVEDADGVQHRINMGRLNYMGWRNLTATIPNTINQRNATFPLRRTLRLVKFIIDVNPAERADNFFVYIDNVTTISQRRIMTGFDGSNLTEPTVIDQIWEGQPINANAGQVGSDVAVADPTKLQEVQVSTMNDPSAWVGQMRRNDGLITVRSFEGGAADKEPLNGEESESDEQNRILGTRIQFLRRSLSQFTIKAVNPIPIQGVTKTISVWVAGRNTQHTLSIVIRDYEGRRHELVLGQLDFSGWKQLSVSIPENVVQNDPNYGHIAGITFEEFIVHADLLESRGTFFLWLDDVRALVDMFAVATGRAEDDPRDELW
;
A
#
# COMPACT_ATOMS: atom_id res chain seq x y z
N MET A 1 18.53 -59.29 -6.54
CA MET A 1 17.87 -58.93 -5.26
C MET A 1 18.88 -58.25 -4.35
N LYS A 2 18.42 -57.22 -3.63
CA LYS A 2 19.08 -56.35 -2.64
C LYS A 2 19.64 -55.03 -3.18
N LYS A 3 19.04 -53.97 -2.63
CA LYS A 3 19.15 -52.53 -2.90
C LYS A 3 20.33 -51.95 -2.12
N SER A 4 20.95 -50.86 -2.60
CA SER A 4 21.16 -49.64 -1.80
C SER A 4 21.68 -48.47 -2.64
N LEU A 5 21.01 -47.33 -2.47
CA LEU A 5 21.39 -45.97 -2.85
C LEU A 5 22.67 -45.51 -2.12
N ALA A 6 23.46 -44.62 -2.74
CA ALA A 6 24.09 -43.47 -2.07
C ALA A 6 24.70 -42.45 -3.06
N LEU A 7 24.20 -41.21 -2.97
CA LEU A 7 24.87 -39.91 -3.11
C LEU A 7 25.82 -39.63 -4.30
N ILE A 8 25.35 -38.81 -5.24
CA ILE A 8 26.18 -38.01 -6.15
C ILE A 8 26.22 -36.59 -5.59
N GLY A 9 27.42 -36.13 -5.21
CA GLY A 9 27.67 -34.74 -4.85
C GLY A 9 27.68 -33.84 -6.08
N ILE A 10 26.98 -32.70 -6.00
CA ILE A 10 27.08 -31.62 -6.98
C ILE A 10 27.62 -30.40 -6.25
N PHE A 11 28.85 -30.05 -6.63
CA PHE A 11 29.60 -28.88 -6.23
C PHE A 11 29.03 -27.68 -6.99
N PHE A 12 28.21 -26.84 -6.34
CA PHE A 12 27.72 -25.59 -6.95
C PHE A 12 28.73 -24.47 -6.69
N LEU A 13 29.39 -24.06 -7.78
CA LEU A 13 30.26 -22.91 -7.89
C LEU A 13 29.42 -21.63 -7.77
N THR A 14 29.51 -20.92 -6.65
CA THR A 14 28.87 -19.61 -6.48
C THR A 14 29.71 -18.54 -7.20
N MET A 15 29.36 -18.24 -8.44
CA MET A 15 29.71 -16.95 -9.03
C MET A 15 28.91 -15.87 -8.30
N SER A 16 29.65 -15.03 -7.58
CA SER A 16 29.20 -13.78 -6.97
C SER A 16 28.59 -12.84 -8.02
N PHE A 17 27.26 -12.76 -8.05
CA PHE A 17 26.57 -11.57 -8.55
C PHE A 17 26.75 -10.48 -7.50
N GLY A 18 27.66 -9.53 -7.74
CA GLY A 18 27.66 -8.26 -7.04
C GLY A 18 26.38 -7.50 -7.39
N ALA A 19 25.42 -7.48 -6.48
CA ALA A 19 24.26 -6.62 -6.59
C ALA A 19 24.69 -5.19 -6.24
N TRP A 20 24.77 -4.37 -7.28
CA TRP A 20 24.76 -2.91 -7.16
C TRP A 20 23.39 -2.52 -6.62
N ALA A 21 23.30 -2.22 -5.33
CA ALA A 21 22.14 -1.55 -4.74
C ALA A 21 22.45 -0.04 -4.66
N GLN A 22 22.40 0.64 -5.81
CA GLN A 22 22.31 2.09 -5.88
C GLN A 22 20.97 2.42 -6.53
N ASP A 23 20.25 3.35 -5.90
CA ASP A 23 18.93 3.87 -6.26
C ASP A 23 17.72 2.94 -5.97
N MET A 24 17.15 3.05 -4.75
CA MET A 24 15.74 2.66 -4.56
C MET A 24 14.86 3.74 -5.20
N GLY A 25 14.79 3.71 -6.53
CA GLY A 25 13.73 4.38 -7.28
C GLY A 25 12.37 3.91 -6.75
N ALA A 26 11.40 4.83 -6.68
CA ALA A 26 10.05 4.60 -6.17
C ALA A 26 9.57 3.16 -6.39
N MET A 27 9.32 2.42 -5.31
CA MET A 27 8.84 1.05 -5.40
C MET A 27 7.47 1.07 -6.08
N LEU A 28 7.40 0.50 -7.28
CA LEU A 28 6.16 0.42 -8.05
C LEU A 28 5.50 -0.91 -7.70
N SER A 29 4.36 -0.87 -7.00
CA SER A 29 3.51 -2.06 -6.85
C SER A 29 2.52 -2.13 -7.99
N LEU A 30 2.18 -3.36 -8.40
CA LEU A 30 1.08 -3.63 -9.31
C LEU A 30 -0.08 -4.13 -8.46
N ASP A 31 -1.14 -3.35 -8.43
CA ASP A 31 -2.34 -3.67 -7.67
C ASP A 31 -3.47 -3.96 -8.67
N THR A 32 -4.31 -4.95 -8.35
CA THR A 32 -5.52 -5.22 -9.13
C THR A 32 -6.70 -4.57 -8.44
N HIS A 33 -7.43 -3.73 -9.16
CA HIS A 33 -8.59 -3.01 -8.65
C HIS A 33 -9.85 -3.43 -9.42
N VAL A 34 -10.93 -3.73 -8.70
CA VAL A 34 -12.25 -4.00 -9.29
C VAL A 34 -12.95 -2.66 -9.51
N VAL A 35 -13.25 -2.35 -10.77
CA VAL A 35 -13.96 -1.13 -11.16
C VAL A 35 -15.46 -1.31 -11.00
N ASP A 36 -16.00 -2.45 -11.45
CA ASP A 36 -17.42 -2.77 -11.26
C ASP A 36 -17.64 -4.29 -11.10
N SER A 37 -18.33 -4.58 -10.00
CA SER A 37 -19.01 -5.81 -9.58
C SER A 37 -20.06 -6.37 -10.52
N PHE A 38 -20.97 -5.48 -10.93
CA PHE A 38 -22.35 -5.79 -11.35
C PHE A 38 -23.23 -6.49 -10.28
N ASP A 39 -22.66 -7.05 -9.21
CA ASP A 39 -23.34 -7.74 -8.09
C ASP A 39 -24.25 -6.84 -7.23
N GLY A 40 -24.22 -5.52 -7.44
CA GLY A 40 -25.01 -4.57 -6.68
C GLY A 40 -24.95 -3.16 -7.26
N ASP A 41 -25.19 -2.18 -6.39
CA ASP A 41 -25.09 -0.78 -6.70
C ASP A 41 -23.61 -0.36 -6.74
N GLY A 42 -22.97 -0.52 -7.91
CA GLY A 42 -21.58 -0.08 -8.12
C GLY A 42 -21.43 1.40 -7.79
N VAL A 43 -20.31 1.85 -7.23
CA VAL A 43 -20.13 3.25 -6.81
C VAL A 43 -19.02 3.89 -7.62
N TYR A 44 -19.25 5.10 -8.14
CA TYR A 44 -18.16 5.82 -8.82
C TYR A 44 -17.01 6.12 -7.85
N PRO A 45 -15.74 6.05 -8.29
CA PRO A 45 -14.58 6.33 -7.44
C PRO A 45 -14.52 7.73 -6.82
N ASP A 46 -15.21 8.72 -7.39
CA ASP A 46 -15.31 10.09 -6.86
C ASP A 46 -16.42 10.26 -5.80
N GLY A 47 -17.14 9.19 -5.48
CA GLY A 47 -18.24 9.19 -4.53
C GLY A 47 -19.55 9.73 -5.12
N GLY A 48 -20.67 9.25 -4.58
CA GLY A 48 -21.95 9.97 -4.66
C GLY A 48 -23.09 9.32 -5.46
N GLU A 49 -22.87 8.45 -6.44
CA GLU A 49 -23.98 7.91 -7.25
C GLU A 49 -23.69 6.46 -7.74
N ASN A 50 -24.75 5.68 -7.99
CA ASN A 50 -24.62 4.29 -8.44
C ASN A 50 -24.23 4.22 -9.93
N ILE A 51 -23.29 3.35 -10.29
CA ILE A 51 -22.93 3.03 -11.66
C ILE A 51 -24.09 2.27 -12.30
N GLN A 52 -24.69 2.88 -13.31
CA GLN A 52 -25.68 2.24 -14.16
C GLN A 52 -25.14 2.10 -15.57
N TRP A 53 -25.50 1.01 -16.25
CA TRP A 53 -25.05 0.75 -17.62
C TRP A 53 -26.22 0.76 -18.58
N ILE A 54 -26.09 1.55 -19.65
CA ILE A 54 -27.03 1.53 -20.77
C ILE A 54 -26.37 0.91 -21.99
N ALA A 55 -27.15 0.19 -22.79
CA ALA A 55 -26.70 -0.29 -24.09
C ALA A 55 -27.40 0.48 -25.22
N VAL A 56 -26.63 0.96 -26.18
CA VAL A 56 -27.13 1.72 -27.34
C VAL A 56 -26.69 1.01 -28.61
N GLY A 57 -27.66 0.62 -29.43
CA GLY A 57 -27.41 -0.01 -30.73
C GLY A 57 -27.17 1.00 -31.84
N SER A 58 -26.38 0.59 -32.84
CA SER A 58 -26.26 1.32 -34.12
C SER A 58 -27.60 1.36 -34.89
N GLN A 59 -27.66 2.15 -35.98
CA GLN A 59 -28.89 2.38 -36.76
C GLN A 59 -29.64 1.12 -37.25
N ASN A 60 -28.94 -0.01 -37.43
CA ASN A 60 -29.54 -1.25 -37.93
C ASN A 60 -30.04 -2.19 -36.80
N ILE A 61 -30.11 -1.72 -35.56
CA ILE A 61 -30.65 -2.50 -34.45
C ILE A 61 -32.15 -2.77 -34.67
N VAL A 62 -32.62 -3.94 -34.25
CA VAL A 62 -34.05 -4.27 -34.26
C VAL A 62 -34.79 -3.35 -33.29
N GLN A 63 -36.05 -3.01 -33.59
CA GLN A 63 -36.88 -2.21 -32.70
C GLN A 63 -36.95 -2.85 -31.30
N ASP A 64 -36.87 -2.03 -30.25
CA ASP A 64 -36.83 -2.43 -28.83
C ASP A 64 -35.54 -3.15 -28.39
N PHE A 65 -34.53 -3.27 -29.27
CA PHE A 65 -33.19 -3.73 -28.94
C PHE A 65 -32.19 -2.56 -28.88
N PRO A 66 -31.06 -2.70 -28.16
CA PRO A 66 -30.68 -3.85 -27.32
C PRO A 66 -31.48 -3.88 -26.01
N LEU A 67 -31.77 -5.09 -25.52
CA LEU A 67 -32.35 -5.28 -24.20
C LEU A 67 -31.24 -5.51 -23.19
N THR A 68 -31.35 -4.85 -22.04
CA THR A 68 -30.39 -4.97 -20.93
C THR A 68 -31.11 -5.40 -19.66
N THR A 69 -30.51 -6.33 -18.92
CA THR A 69 -30.99 -6.73 -17.60
C THR A 69 -29.84 -7.26 -16.74
N GLN A 70 -30.05 -7.36 -15.44
CA GLN A 70 -29.12 -8.04 -14.54
C GLN A 70 -29.52 -9.51 -14.45
N ALA A 71 -28.61 -10.41 -14.85
CA ALA A 71 -28.84 -11.85 -14.79
C ALA A 71 -28.08 -12.44 -13.60
N ASN A 72 -28.71 -13.35 -12.84
CA ASN A 72 -28.02 -14.15 -11.83
C ASN A 72 -27.20 -15.26 -12.51
N VAL A 73 -26.02 -14.91 -12.99
CA VAL A 73 -25.04 -15.79 -13.63
C VAL A 73 -23.63 -15.29 -13.30
N TRP A 74 -22.64 -16.18 -13.31
CA TRP A 74 -21.25 -15.81 -12.97
C TRP A 74 -20.20 -16.63 -13.76
N PRO A 75 -18.97 -16.10 -13.91
CA PRO A 75 -17.82 -16.85 -14.42
C PRO A 75 -17.40 -17.97 -13.47
N ARG A 76 -17.61 -19.23 -13.89
CA ARG A 76 -17.24 -20.41 -13.10
C ARG A 76 -15.75 -20.50 -12.78
N GLU A 77 -14.88 -19.97 -13.65
CA GLU A 77 -13.44 -19.96 -13.41
C GLU A 77 -13.03 -19.00 -12.28
N LYS A 78 -13.81 -17.95 -12.05
CA LYS A 78 -13.56 -16.96 -10.99
C LYS A 78 -14.23 -17.35 -9.66
N PHE A 79 -15.50 -17.72 -9.69
CA PHE A 79 -16.30 -17.95 -8.48
C PHE A 79 -16.53 -19.43 -8.15
N GLY A 80 -16.11 -20.34 -9.03
CA GLY A 80 -16.39 -21.78 -8.90
C GLY A 80 -17.77 -22.17 -9.43
N GLU A 81 -18.07 -23.48 -9.39
CA GLU A 81 -19.34 -24.00 -9.88
C GLU A 81 -20.52 -23.67 -8.94
N ASN A 82 -20.29 -23.73 -7.62
CA ASN A 82 -21.28 -23.46 -6.58
C ASN A 82 -20.70 -22.50 -5.52
N PRO A 83 -20.62 -21.19 -5.80
CA PRO A 83 -20.21 -20.20 -4.82
C PRO A 83 -21.22 -20.11 -3.68
N ALA A 84 -20.75 -19.88 -2.45
CA ALA A 84 -21.62 -19.73 -1.28
C ALA A 84 -22.54 -18.49 -1.35
N ASN A 85 -22.13 -17.47 -2.12
CA ASN A 85 -22.85 -16.22 -2.36
C ASN A 85 -23.56 -16.20 -3.74
N SER A 86 -23.94 -17.35 -4.29
CA SER A 86 -24.57 -17.45 -5.62
C SER A 86 -25.84 -16.61 -5.79
N ASP A 87 -26.55 -16.32 -4.69
CA ASP A 87 -27.79 -15.56 -4.73
C ASP A 87 -27.56 -14.06 -4.95
N ASP A 88 -26.36 -13.56 -4.66
CA ASP A 88 -26.00 -12.15 -4.78
C ASP A 88 -25.28 -11.84 -6.10
N LEU A 89 -24.68 -12.85 -6.73
CA LEU A 89 -23.91 -12.65 -7.96
C LEU A 89 -24.81 -12.19 -9.12
N ARG A 90 -24.37 -11.16 -9.83
CA ARG A 90 -25.09 -10.62 -11.00
C ARG A 90 -24.11 -10.29 -12.11
N ALA A 91 -24.57 -10.43 -13.33
CA ALA A 91 -23.85 -9.99 -14.53
C ALA A 91 -24.77 -9.17 -15.41
N LEU A 92 -24.20 -8.17 -16.09
CA LEU A 92 -24.91 -7.38 -17.08
C LEU A 92 -25.19 -8.25 -18.30
N ALA A 93 -26.46 -8.58 -18.52
CA ALA A 93 -26.94 -9.31 -19.67
C ALA A 93 -27.38 -8.35 -20.77
N ILE A 94 -26.84 -8.55 -21.96
CA ILE A 94 -27.16 -7.77 -23.16
C ILE A 94 -27.69 -8.74 -24.21
N ASN A 95 -28.88 -8.46 -24.69
CA ASN A 95 -29.48 -9.14 -25.82
C ASN A 95 -29.53 -8.18 -27.00
N GLY A 96 -28.82 -8.53 -28.07
CA GLY A 96 -28.67 -7.72 -29.27
C GLY A 96 -29.24 -8.44 -30.50
N ALA A 97 -29.88 -7.68 -31.38
CA ALA A 97 -30.35 -8.19 -32.67
C ALA A 97 -30.26 -7.09 -33.72
N PHE A 98 -29.80 -7.44 -34.93
CA PHE A 98 -29.69 -6.52 -36.06
C PHE A 98 -30.60 -6.94 -37.20
N THR A 99 -31.13 -5.97 -37.93
CA THR A 99 -32.02 -6.20 -39.08
C THR A 99 -31.27 -6.67 -40.33
N GLN A 100 -30.01 -6.25 -40.47
CA GLN A 100 -29.18 -6.53 -41.65
C GLN A 100 -27.70 -6.61 -41.30
N ARG A 101 -26.93 -7.31 -42.15
CA ARG A 101 -25.46 -7.36 -42.05
C ARG A 101 -24.87 -6.00 -42.40
N GLY A 102 -23.72 -5.68 -41.81
CA GLY A 102 -23.01 -4.45 -42.09
C GLY A 102 -22.15 -3.99 -40.92
N ARG A 103 -21.75 -2.72 -40.95
CA ARG A 103 -21.01 -2.09 -39.87
C ARG A 103 -21.99 -1.74 -38.74
N ASN A 104 -22.25 -2.73 -37.90
CA ASN A 104 -23.12 -2.59 -36.73
C ASN A 104 -22.28 -2.60 -35.46
N PHE A 105 -22.80 -1.99 -34.41
CA PHE A 105 -22.19 -2.02 -33.10
C PHE A 105 -23.23 -1.84 -32.00
N ILE A 106 -22.87 -2.27 -30.79
CA ILE A 106 -23.56 -1.91 -29.55
C ILE A 106 -22.54 -1.20 -28.66
N GLU A 107 -22.89 -0.02 -28.17
CA GLU A 107 -22.12 0.71 -27.17
C GLU A 107 -22.71 0.46 -25.80
N ILE A 108 -21.86 0.21 -24.81
CA ILE A 108 -22.23 -0.07 -23.43
C ILE A 108 -21.62 1.04 -22.60
N ILE A 109 -22.47 1.94 -22.11
CA ILE A 109 -22.08 3.26 -21.62
C ILE A 109 -22.42 3.33 -20.13
N PRO A 110 -21.44 3.68 -19.27
CA PRO A 110 -21.71 3.99 -17.88
C PRO A 110 -22.44 5.33 -17.76
N THR A 111 -23.39 5.39 -16.85
CA THR A 111 -24.26 6.52 -16.54
C THR A 111 -24.45 6.59 -15.03
N ARG A 112 -24.81 7.76 -14.51
CA ARG A 112 -25.16 7.92 -13.09
C ARG A 112 -26.66 7.90 -12.83
N ASP A 113 -27.41 8.42 -13.79
CA ASP A 113 -28.86 8.63 -13.76
C ASP A 113 -29.62 7.66 -14.69
N GLY A 114 -28.92 6.74 -15.35
CA GLY A 114 -29.48 5.83 -16.34
C GLY A 114 -29.70 6.44 -17.72
N SER A 115 -29.27 7.69 -17.96
CA SER A 115 -29.55 8.39 -19.22
C SER A 115 -28.37 9.16 -19.80
N THR A 116 -27.58 9.81 -18.94
CA THR A 116 -26.50 10.70 -19.33
C THR A 116 -25.17 9.95 -19.29
N PRO A 117 -24.42 9.87 -20.41
CA PRO A 117 -23.10 9.26 -20.41
C PRO A 117 -22.17 9.91 -19.38
N SER A 118 -21.61 9.09 -18.49
CA SER A 118 -20.69 9.53 -17.45
C SER A 118 -19.46 8.61 -17.44
N PRO A 119 -18.36 9.01 -18.09
CA PRO A 119 -17.14 8.21 -18.14
C PRO A 119 -16.62 7.88 -16.74
N LEU A 120 -16.26 6.62 -16.51
CA LEU A 120 -15.79 6.11 -15.23
C LEU A 120 -14.32 6.49 -15.01
N PRO A 121 -13.96 7.29 -13.98
CA PRO A 121 -12.57 7.55 -13.66
C PRO A 121 -11.89 6.25 -13.21
N LEU A 122 -10.69 5.98 -13.74
CA LEU A 122 -9.88 4.83 -13.35
C LEU A 122 -8.78 5.30 -12.40
N THR A 123 -8.60 4.55 -11.31
CA THR A 123 -7.64 4.88 -10.27
C THR A 123 -6.22 4.50 -10.67
N ASP A 124 -5.24 5.30 -10.25
CA ASP A 124 -3.81 5.06 -10.48
C ASP A 124 -3.40 5.01 -11.98
N GLU A 125 -2.16 4.60 -12.27
CA GLU A 125 -1.65 4.50 -13.65
C GLU A 125 -2.00 3.11 -14.18
N VAL A 126 -3.07 3.03 -14.97
CA VAL A 126 -3.61 1.78 -15.48
C VAL A 126 -2.67 1.20 -16.52
N ARG A 127 -2.16 0.00 -16.26
CA ARG A 127 -1.33 -0.78 -17.19
C ARG A 127 -2.15 -1.76 -18.00
N ALA A 128 -3.22 -2.30 -17.45
CA ALA A 128 -4.13 -3.18 -18.17
C ALA A 128 -5.57 -3.06 -17.69
N LEU A 129 -6.51 -3.35 -18.59
CA LEU A 129 -7.94 -3.43 -18.33
C LEU A 129 -8.39 -4.88 -18.57
N GLY A 130 -9.11 -5.44 -17.62
CA GLY A 130 -9.67 -6.78 -17.65
C GLY A 130 -11.19 -6.75 -17.52
N VAL A 131 -11.88 -7.69 -18.17
CA VAL A 131 -13.32 -7.86 -18.04
C VAL A 131 -13.71 -9.29 -18.37
N TRP A 132 -14.62 -9.87 -17.61
CA TRP A 132 -15.17 -11.18 -17.93
C TRP A 132 -16.31 -11.03 -18.92
N VAL A 133 -16.20 -11.73 -20.06
CA VAL A 133 -17.22 -11.68 -21.10
C VAL A 133 -17.63 -13.10 -21.48
N TRP A 134 -18.92 -13.35 -21.41
CA TRP A 134 -19.51 -14.56 -21.96
C TRP A 134 -19.80 -14.38 -23.45
N GLY A 135 -19.17 -15.21 -24.28
CA GLY A 135 -19.35 -15.21 -25.72
C GLY A 135 -20.42 -16.21 -26.18
N SER A 136 -21.19 -15.83 -27.20
CA SER A 136 -22.15 -16.70 -27.91
C SER A 136 -21.60 -17.25 -29.23
N ASN A 137 -20.27 -17.24 -29.42
CA ASN A 137 -19.55 -17.69 -30.62
C ASN A 137 -19.89 -16.90 -31.90
N PHE A 138 -20.00 -15.58 -31.78
CA PHE A 138 -20.11 -14.67 -32.92
C PHE A 138 -18.77 -14.03 -33.21
N ASN A 139 -18.48 -13.77 -34.48
CA ASN A 139 -17.25 -13.11 -34.90
C ASN A 139 -17.29 -11.59 -34.65
N TYR A 140 -17.54 -11.19 -33.41
CA TYR A 140 -17.54 -9.80 -32.99
C TYR A 140 -16.24 -9.47 -32.27
N THR A 141 -15.89 -8.19 -32.24
CA THR A 141 -14.73 -7.70 -31.51
C THR A 141 -15.21 -6.91 -30.31
N PHE A 142 -14.65 -7.21 -29.14
CA PHE A 142 -14.91 -6.45 -27.93
C PHE A 142 -13.83 -5.38 -27.77
N LEU A 143 -14.26 -4.12 -27.68
CA LEU A 143 -13.39 -2.97 -27.56
C LEU A 143 -13.73 -2.21 -26.28
N ALA A 144 -12.72 -1.66 -25.61
CA ALA A 144 -12.89 -0.62 -24.60
C ALA A 144 -12.52 0.73 -25.21
N VAL A 145 -13.28 1.77 -24.91
CA VAL A 145 -12.93 3.16 -25.24
C VAL A 145 -12.50 3.85 -23.97
N VAL A 146 -11.24 4.31 -23.95
CA VAL A 146 -10.68 5.07 -22.83
C VAL A 146 -10.41 6.50 -23.27
N GLU A 147 -10.65 7.46 -22.39
CA GLU A 147 -10.32 8.87 -22.57
C GLU A 147 -9.06 9.18 -21.77
N ASP A 148 -8.08 9.78 -22.44
CA ASP A 148 -6.80 10.15 -21.86
C ASP A 148 -6.87 11.49 -21.09
N ALA A 149 -5.75 11.91 -20.51
CA ALA A 149 -5.69 13.15 -19.73
C ALA A 149 -5.89 14.42 -20.55
N ASP A 150 -5.76 14.33 -21.87
CA ASP A 150 -5.94 15.42 -22.82
C ASP A 150 -7.36 15.42 -23.41
N GLY A 151 -8.24 14.50 -22.98
CA GLY A 151 -9.62 14.35 -23.45
C GLY A 151 -9.74 13.59 -24.78
N VAL A 152 -8.69 12.91 -25.22
CA VAL A 152 -8.69 12.14 -26.47
C VAL A 152 -9.16 10.71 -26.20
N GLN A 153 -10.10 10.23 -27.02
CA GLN A 153 -10.63 8.88 -26.90
C GLN A 153 -9.84 7.87 -27.75
N HIS A 154 -9.43 6.79 -27.11
CA HIS A 154 -8.64 5.70 -27.69
C HIS A 154 -9.43 4.40 -27.64
N ARG A 155 -9.47 3.67 -28.78
CA ARG A 155 -10.10 2.35 -28.86
C ARG A 155 -9.06 1.27 -28.55
N ILE A 156 -9.28 0.53 -27.48
CA ILE A 156 -8.44 -0.57 -27.02
C ILE A 156 -9.12 -1.89 -27.41
N ASN A 157 -8.43 -2.71 -28.18
CA ASN A 157 -8.94 -4.02 -28.56
C ASN A 157 -8.74 -5.04 -27.43
N MET A 158 -9.83 -5.60 -26.91
CA MET A 158 -9.80 -6.59 -25.83
C MET A 158 -9.83 -8.04 -26.33
N GLY A 159 -10.27 -8.26 -27.57
CA GLY A 159 -10.32 -9.59 -28.18
C GLY A 159 -11.58 -9.84 -29.00
N ARG A 160 -11.69 -11.07 -29.52
CA ARG A 160 -12.84 -11.53 -30.31
C ARG A 160 -13.78 -12.36 -29.46
N LEU A 161 -15.08 -12.31 -29.75
CA LEU A 161 -16.14 -13.06 -29.06
C LEU A 161 -16.51 -14.39 -29.75
N ASN A 162 -15.59 -14.94 -30.56
CA ASN A 162 -15.78 -16.20 -31.30
C ASN A 162 -15.48 -17.44 -30.42
N TYR A 163 -16.10 -17.48 -29.25
CA TYR A 163 -16.05 -18.58 -28.30
C TYR A 163 -17.39 -18.72 -27.58
N MET A 164 -17.62 -19.89 -26.98
CA MET A 164 -18.78 -20.13 -26.10
C MET A 164 -18.32 -20.17 -24.65
N GLY A 165 -19.09 -19.55 -23.74
CA GLY A 165 -18.76 -19.53 -22.33
C GLY A 165 -18.07 -18.25 -21.87
N TRP A 166 -17.70 -18.21 -20.60
CA TRP A 166 -16.96 -17.10 -19.98
C TRP A 166 -15.48 -17.13 -20.35
N ARG A 167 -14.90 -15.97 -20.62
CA ARG A 167 -13.45 -15.76 -20.68
C ARG A 167 -13.09 -14.40 -20.09
N ASN A 168 -11.94 -14.32 -19.44
CA ASN A 168 -11.35 -13.06 -19.04
C ASN A 168 -10.65 -12.42 -20.26
N LEU A 169 -11.18 -11.31 -20.75
CA LEU A 169 -10.57 -10.50 -21.78
C LEU A 169 -9.70 -9.44 -21.12
N THR A 170 -8.40 -9.43 -21.41
CA THR A 170 -7.45 -8.47 -20.85
C THR A 170 -6.72 -7.74 -21.96
N ALA A 171 -6.66 -6.42 -21.86
CA ALA A 171 -5.95 -5.55 -22.80
C ALA A 171 -4.96 -4.66 -22.07
N THR A 172 -3.73 -4.57 -22.59
CA THR A 172 -2.71 -3.66 -22.10
C THR A 172 -2.99 -2.24 -22.60
N ILE A 173 -2.87 -1.26 -21.73
CA ILE A 173 -2.94 0.15 -22.08
C ILE A 173 -1.56 0.60 -22.58
N PRO A 174 -1.41 1.03 -23.84
CA PRO A 174 -0.13 1.48 -24.37
C PRO A 174 0.40 2.70 -23.61
N ASN A 175 1.72 2.76 -23.41
CA ASN A 175 2.40 3.92 -22.79
C ASN A 175 2.28 5.22 -23.61
N THR A 176 1.79 5.14 -24.85
CA THR A 176 1.50 6.30 -25.70
C THR A 176 0.24 7.04 -25.28
N ILE A 177 -0.64 6.41 -24.50
CA ILE A 177 -1.84 7.04 -23.96
C ILE A 177 -1.44 7.82 -22.72
N ASN A 178 -1.59 9.14 -22.79
CA ASN A 178 -1.19 10.01 -21.70
C ASN A 178 -2.17 9.92 -20.53
N GLN A 179 -1.72 9.40 -19.40
CA GLN A 179 -2.55 9.31 -18.18
C GLN A 179 -2.25 10.42 -17.17
N ARG A 180 -1.28 11.31 -17.45
CA ARG A 180 -0.81 12.33 -16.53
C ARG A 180 -1.19 13.72 -17.04
N ASN A 181 -1.74 14.53 -16.15
CA ASN A 181 -1.97 15.93 -16.46
C ASN A 181 -0.65 16.73 -16.36
N ALA A 182 -0.35 17.58 -17.34
CA ALA A 182 0.86 18.40 -17.36
C ALA A 182 0.94 19.42 -16.21
N THR A 183 -0.20 19.97 -15.79
CA THR A 183 -0.31 20.98 -14.72
C THR A 183 -0.34 20.34 -13.34
N PHE A 184 -0.95 19.17 -13.23
CA PHE A 184 -1.02 18.40 -11.98
C PHE A 184 -0.58 16.96 -12.24
N PRO A 185 0.73 16.67 -12.19
CA PRO A 185 1.29 15.36 -12.55
C PRO A 185 0.76 14.18 -11.72
N LEU A 186 0.19 14.49 -10.55
CA LEU A 186 -0.40 13.53 -9.61
C LEU A 186 -1.87 13.23 -9.90
N ARG A 187 -2.59 14.12 -10.60
CA ARG A 187 -3.93 13.81 -11.08
C ARG A 187 -3.81 12.91 -12.30
N ARG A 188 -4.08 11.63 -12.08
CA ARG A 188 -4.24 10.63 -13.13
C ARG A 188 -5.71 10.58 -13.50
N THR A 189 -6.02 10.70 -14.78
CA THR A 189 -7.39 10.97 -15.24
C THR A 189 -7.82 10.05 -16.36
N LEU A 190 -7.23 8.85 -16.49
CA LEU A 190 -7.71 7.89 -17.48
C LEU A 190 -9.15 7.52 -17.14
N ARG A 191 -10.07 7.67 -18.09
CA ARG A 191 -11.49 7.39 -17.89
C ARG A 191 -11.95 6.30 -18.84
N LEU A 192 -12.72 5.33 -18.35
CA LEU A 192 -13.43 4.38 -19.19
C LEU A 192 -14.73 5.02 -19.69
N VAL A 193 -14.78 5.31 -20.99
CA VAL A 193 -15.92 5.99 -21.61
C VAL A 193 -17.04 5.00 -21.91
N LYS A 194 -16.71 3.85 -22.48
CA LYS A 194 -17.67 2.81 -22.89
C LYS A 194 -16.98 1.54 -23.34
N PHE A 195 -17.73 0.44 -23.37
CA PHE A 195 -17.37 -0.72 -24.16
C PHE A 195 -18.11 -0.73 -25.50
N ILE A 196 -17.54 -1.36 -26.51
CA ILE A 196 -18.15 -1.52 -27.82
C ILE A 196 -18.07 -2.98 -28.23
N ILE A 197 -19.22 -3.56 -28.57
CA ILE A 197 -19.30 -4.81 -29.33
C ILE A 197 -19.36 -4.42 -30.80
N ASP A 198 -18.22 -4.53 -31.50
CA ASP A 198 -18.10 -4.21 -32.92
C ASP A 198 -18.36 -5.44 -33.77
N VAL A 199 -19.35 -5.36 -34.65
CA VAL A 199 -19.78 -6.48 -35.48
C VAL A 199 -18.91 -6.54 -36.73
N ASN A 200 -18.35 -7.72 -37.01
CA ASN A 200 -17.71 -7.95 -38.30
C ASN A 200 -18.76 -7.85 -39.42
N PRO A 201 -18.55 -7.01 -40.46
CA PRO A 201 -19.53 -6.83 -41.53
C PRO A 201 -19.93 -8.10 -42.28
N ALA A 202 -19.08 -9.13 -42.28
CA ALA A 202 -19.36 -10.42 -42.92
C ALA A 202 -20.19 -11.36 -42.03
N GLU A 203 -20.26 -11.10 -40.72
CA GLU A 203 -20.99 -11.92 -39.76
C GLU A 203 -22.51 -11.79 -39.98
N ARG A 204 -23.25 -12.83 -39.60
CA ARG A 204 -24.71 -12.87 -39.69
C ARG A 204 -25.37 -11.85 -38.76
N ALA A 205 -26.46 -11.26 -39.22
CA ALA A 205 -27.33 -10.42 -38.42
C ALA A 205 -28.38 -11.31 -37.73
N ASP A 206 -27.97 -11.97 -36.66
CA ASP A 206 -28.82 -12.82 -35.83
C ASP A 206 -29.01 -12.19 -34.44
N ASN A 207 -29.99 -12.72 -33.71
CA ASN A 207 -30.13 -12.51 -32.28
C ASN A 207 -28.95 -13.15 -31.53
N PHE A 208 -28.34 -12.42 -30.60
CA PHE A 208 -27.22 -12.89 -29.80
C PHE A 208 -27.25 -12.36 -28.37
N PHE A 209 -26.62 -13.13 -27.47
CA PHE A 209 -26.48 -12.79 -26.07
C PHE A 209 -25.01 -12.58 -25.72
N VAL A 210 -24.75 -11.56 -24.91
CA VAL A 210 -23.46 -11.30 -24.29
C VAL A 210 -23.71 -10.99 -22.82
N TYR A 211 -22.89 -11.57 -21.95
CA TYR A 211 -22.90 -11.25 -20.53
C TYR A 211 -21.55 -10.67 -20.15
N ILE A 212 -21.56 -9.64 -19.33
CA ILE A 212 -20.35 -8.95 -18.87
C ILE A 212 -20.37 -8.97 -17.35
N ASP A 213 -19.20 -9.27 -16.79
CA ASP A 213 -19.01 -9.30 -15.35
C ASP A 213 -17.60 -8.79 -15.01
N ASN A 214 -17.45 -8.27 -13.81
CA ASN A 214 -16.21 -8.01 -13.11
C ASN A 214 -15.17 -7.25 -13.95
N VAL A 215 -15.43 -5.96 -14.15
CA VAL A 215 -14.46 -5.06 -14.78
C VAL A 215 -13.34 -4.81 -13.78
N THR A 216 -12.11 -5.06 -14.21
CA THR A 216 -10.90 -4.96 -13.38
C THR A 216 -9.85 -4.13 -14.08
N THR A 217 -8.98 -3.50 -13.31
CA THR A 217 -7.79 -2.80 -13.80
C THR A 217 -6.57 -3.32 -13.07
N ILE A 218 -5.46 -3.42 -13.79
CA ILE A 218 -4.14 -3.60 -13.18
C ILE A 218 -3.48 -2.24 -13.25
N SER A 219 -3.32 -1.60 -12.09
CA SER A 219 -2.75 -0.27 -11.98
C SER A 219 -1.39 -0.33 -11.29
N GLN A 220 -0.52 0.57 -11.72
CA GLN A 220 0.77 0.76 -11.10
C GLN A 220 0.65 1.90 -10.08
N ARG A 221 0.59 1.51 -8.81
CA ARG A 221 0.62 2.46 -7.72
C ARG A 221 2.06 2.89 -7.51
N ARG A 222 2.28 4.21 -7.56
CA ARG A 222 3.54 4.78 -7.11
C ARG A 222 3.35 5.06 -5.63
N ILE A 223 3.96 4.25 -4.78
CA ILE A 223 4.08 4.60 -3.36
C ILE A 223 5.02 5.81 -3.32
N MET A 224 4.43 7.00 -3.26
CA MET A 224 5.19 8.21 -3.01
C MET A 224 5.59 8.14 -1.54
N THR A 225 6.89 8.06 -1.29
CA THR A 225 7.44 8.18 0.07
C THR A 225 6.96 9.50 0.66
N GLY A 226 6.33 9.41 1.84
CA GLY A 226 5.52 10.44 2.49
C GLY A 226 6.05 11.86 2.39
N PHE A 227 5.26 12.72 1.74
CA PHE A 227 5.28 14.15 2.02
C PHE A 227 3.96 14.48 2.73
N ASP A 228 4.03 15.34 3.74
CA ASP A 228 2.85 15.82 4.46
C ASP A 228 1.82 16.41 3.49
N GLY A 229 0.57 15.96 3.61
CA GLY A 229 -0.51 16.30 2.69
C GLY A 229 -0.52 15.52 1.37
N SER A 230 0.09 14.33 1.29
CA SER A 230 -0.02 13.48 0.09
C SER A 230 -1.46 13.10 -0.24
N ASN A 231 -2.30 12.92 0.78
CA ASN A 231 -3.74 12.74 0.64
C ASN A 231 -4.43 13.97 0.03
N LEU A 232 -3.93 15.20 0.25
CA LEU A 232 -4.42 16.43 -0.38
C LEU A 232 -4.14 16.48 -1.90
N THR A 233 -3.38 15.52 -2.43
CA THR A 233 -3.15 15.39 -3.88
C THR A 233 -4.02 14.34 -4.53
N GLU A 234 -4.76 13.54 -3.76
CA GLU A 234 -5.72 12.60 -4.30
C GLU A 234 -6.91 13.36 -4.92
N PRO A 235 -7.34 13.00 -6.15
CA PRO A 235 -8.43 13.70 -6.82
C PRO A 235 -9.70 13.82 -5.98
N THR A 236 -10.06 12.75 -5.28
CA THR A 236 -11.24 12.65 -4.40
C THR A 236 -11.19 13.63 -3.24
N VAL A 237 -10.04 13.71 -2.56
CA VAL A 237 -9.82 14.61 -1.43
C VAL A 237 -9.81 16.07 -1.90
N ILE A 238 -9.18 16.36 -3.04
CA ILE A 238 -9.17 17.73 -3.59
C ILE A 238 -10.59 18.19 -3.90
N ASP A 239 -11.39 17.36 -4.57
CA ASP A 239 -12.75 17.74 -4.98
C ASP A 239 -13.64 17.96 -3.74
N GLN A 240 -13.51 17.14 -2.68
CA GLN A 240 -14.16 17.36 -1.38
C GLN A 240 -13.77 18.68 -0.71
N ILE A 241 -12.48 19.05 -0.74
CA ILE A 241 -11.95 20.31 -0.18
C ILE A 241 -12.62 21.51 -0.86
N TRP A 242 -12.70 21.51 -2.19
CA TRP A 242 -13.23 22.65 -2.95
C TRP A 242 -14.76 22.69 -3.01
N GLU A 243 -15.44 21.58 -2.74
CA GLU A 243 -16.90 21.51 -2.59
C GLU A 243 -17.38 21.86 -1.16
N GLY A 244 -16.45 22.12 -0.24
CA GLY A 244 -16.76 22.49 1.15
C GLY A 244 -17.34 21.34 1.96
N GLN A 245 -17.17 20.10 1.51
CA GLN A 245 -17.57 18.91 2.26
C GLN A 245 -16.54 18.62 3.35
N PRO A 246 -16.96 18.15 4.54
CA PRO A 246 -16.03 17.72 5.58
C PRO A 246 -15.15 16.60 5.03
N ILE A 247 -13.84 16.81 5.04
CA ILE A 247 -12.85 15.85 4.56
C ILE A 247 -12.85 14.68 5.55
N ASN A 248 -13.42 13.55 5.15
CA ASN A 248 -13.30 12.33 5.92
C ASN A 248 -11.93 11.74 5.58
N ALA A 249 -10.97 11.79 6.50
CA ALA A 249 -9.59 11.35 6.27
C ALA A 249 -9.44 9.86 5.84
N ASN A 250 -10.56 9.13 5.78
CA ASN A 250 -10.66 7.72 5.40
C ASN A 250 -11.46 7.47 4.08
N ALA A 251 -11.82 8.51 3.31
CA ALA A 251 -12.60 8.38 2.08
C ALA A 251 -11.76 7.77 0.93
N GLY A 252 -11.69 6.44 0.93
CA GLY A 252 -10.91 5.64 -0.01
C GLY A 252 -10.65 4.21 0.49
N GLN A 253 -10.88 3.94 1.79
CA GLN A 253 -10.96 2.58 2.29
C GLN A 253 -12.31 1.96 1.93
N VAL A 254 -12.39 1.36 0.73
CA VAL A 254 -13.40 0.35 0.45
C VAL A 254 -13.15 -0.84 1.37
N GLY A 255 -14.02 -0.99 2.36
CA GLY A 255 -14.23 -2.22 3.12
C GLY A 255 -12.98 -2.84 3.75
N SER A 256 -12.61 -2.36 4.94
CA SER A 256 -12.33 -3.30 6.01
C SER A 256 -13.20 -2.88 7.18
N ASP A 257 -14.28 -3.62 7.36
CA ASP A 257 -15.18 -3.57 8.51
C ASP A 257 -14.42 -3.39 9.81
N VAL A 258 -15.10 -2.76 10.79
CA VAL A 258 -14.93 -2.86 12.24
C VAL A 258 -13.51 -3.26 12.67
N ALA A 259 -12.85 -2.44 13.48
CA ALA A 259 -11.66 -2.80 14.25
C ALA A 259 -11.89 -4.05 15.15
N VAL A 260 -12.09 -5.21 14.53
CA VAL A 260 -11.63 -6.51 14.94
C VAL A 260 -10.17 -6.42 14.57
N ALA A 261 -9.30 -6.38 15.58
CA ALA A 261 -7.87 -6.47 15.37
C ALA A 261 -7.60 -7.71 14.50
N ASP A 262 -7.38 -7.49 13.21
CA ASP A 262 -6.96 -8.53 12.29
C ASP A 262 -5.54 -8.88 12.73
N PRO A 263 -5.32 -10.03 13.40
CA PRO A 263 -4.08 -10.24 14.15
C PRO A 263 -2.86 -10.31 13.22
N THR A 264 -3.07 -10.39 11.90
CA THR A 264 -2.02 -10.47 10.88
C THR A 264 -1.50 -9.10 10.42
N LYS A 265 -2.13 -8.00 10.81
CA LYS A 265 -1.71 -6.65 10.42
C LYS A 265 -0.60 -6.16 11.35
N LEU A 266 0.52 -5.75 10.75
CA LEU A 266 1.60 -5.10 11.49
C LEU A 266 1.08 -3.84 12.18
N GLN A 267 1.31 -3.73 13.48
CA GLN A 267 0.88 -2.63 14.32
C GLN A 267 2.06 -1.70 14.61
N GLU A 268 1.82 -0.38 14.53
CA GLU A 268 2.77 0.60 15.03
C GLU A 268 2.59 0.75 16.55
N VAL A 269 3.67 0.52 17.29
CA VAL A 269 3.74 0.60 18.74
C VAL A 269 4.67 1.73 19.12
N GLN A 270 4.21 2.60 20.03
CA GLN A 270 5.06 3.63 20.59
C GLN A 270 6.00 3.04 21.64
N VAL A 271 7.31 3.19 21.43
CA VAL A 271 8.33 2.70 22.36
C VAL A 271 8.63 3.77 23.40
N SER A 272 8.81 5.03 22.98
CA SER A 272 9.01 6.15 23.89
C SER A 272 8.69 7.48 23.23
N THR A 273 7.92 8.32 23.92
CA THR A 273 7.63 9.72 23.54
C THR A 273 8.81 10.65 23.75
N MET A 274 9.87 10.23 24.44
CA MET A 274 11.05 11.06 24.76
C MET A 274 10.78 12.29 25.65
N ASN A 275 9.59 12.40 26.25
CA ASN A 275 9.16 13.57 27.03
C ASN A 275 9.91 13.72 28.36
N ASP A 276 10.18 12.60 29.04
CA ASP A 276 10.83 12.59 30.37
C ASP A 276 12.35 12.45 30.24
N PRO A 277 13.14 13.49 30.59
CA PRO A 277 14.60 13.42 30.53
C PRO A 277 15.19 12.52 31.62
N SER A 278 14.45 12.24 32.71
CA SER A 278 14.95 11.41 33.81
C SER A 278 15.01 9.93 33.44
N ALA A 279 14.23 9.52 32.43
CA ALA A 279 14.27 8.19 31.84
C ALA A 279 15.55 7.93 31.02
N TRP A 280 16.36 8.96 30.74
CA TRP A 280 17.53 8.86 29.85
C TRP A 280 18.81 9.35 30.53
N VAL A 281 19.88 8.57 30.39
CA VAL A 281 21.22 8.93 30.87
C VAL A 281 22.21 8.98 29.70
N GLY A 282 22.87 10.14 29.56
CA GLY A 282 23.96 10.30 28.62
C GLY A 282 25.27 9.76 29.21
N GLN A 283 25.99 8.93 28.46
CA GLN A 283 27.29 8.42 28.85
C GLN A 283 28.34 8.69 27.75
N MET A 284 29.53 9.12 28.17
CA MET A 284 30.67 9.33 27.30
C MET A 284 31.95 9.08 28.11
N ARG A 285 33.02 8.64 27.44
CA ARG A 285 34.32 8.49 28.09
C ARG A 285 34.81 9.86 28.56
N ARG A 286 35.24 9.96 29.83
CA ARG A 286 35.70 11.21 30.45
C ARG A 286 36.80 11.94 29.67
N ASN A 287 37.64 11.20 28.95
CA ASN A 287 38.75 11.77 28.18
C ASN A 287 38.32 12.30 26.80
N ASP A 288 37.14 11.94 26.31
CA ASP A 288 36.68 12.30 24.97
C ASP A 288 35.76 13.54 25.03
N GLY A 289 34.96 13.70 26.09
CA GLY A 289 34.05 14.82 26.23
C GLY A 289 33.16 14.80 27.46
N LEU A 290 32.29 15.81 27.54
CA LEU A 290 31.18 15.88 28.49
C LEU A 290 29.85 15.77 27.74
N ILE A 291 28.92 15.00 28.29
CA ILE A 291 27.55 14.85 27.77
C ILE A 291 26.55 15.40 28.80
N THR A 292 25.51 16.07 28.31
CA THR A 292 24.40 16.57 29.13
C THR A 292 23.09 16.32 28.41
N VAL A 293 22.16 15.63 29.06
CA VAL A 293 20.81 15.33 28.55
C VAL A 293 19.80 16.19 29.28
N ARG A 294 18.82 16.74 28.57
CA ARG A 294 17.71 17.54 29.13
C ARG A 294 16.53 17.54 28.15
N SER A 295 15.32 17.78 28.65
CA SER A 295 14.15 17.97 27.80
C SER A 295 13.93 19.44 27.46
N PHE A 296 13.34 19.70 26.30
CA PHE A 296 13.01 21.04 25.81
C PHE A 296 11.61 21.04 25.19
N GLU A 297 10.96 22.21 25.18
CA GLU A 297 9.70 22.39 24.46
C GLU A 297 9.95 22.45 22.95
N GLY A 298 9.16 21.69 22.19
CA GLY A 298 9.28 21.52 20.75
C GLY A 298 9.09 20.05 20.35
N GLY A 299 9.02 19.79 19.05
CA GLY A 299 8.86 18.45 18.47
C GLY A 299 9.09 18.46 16.97
N ALA A 300 9.18 17.28 16.37
CA ALA A 300 9.17 17.18 14.91
C ALA A 300 7.79 17.60 14.36
N ALA A 301 7.77 18.56 13.42
CA ALA A 301 6.53 19.10 12.86
C ALA A 301 5.77 18.07 11.99
N ASP A 302 6.52 17.15 11.36
CA ASP A 302 5.99 16.12 10.46
C ASP A 302 5.60 14.82 11.19
N LYS A 303 5.45 14.87 12.52
CA LYS A 303 5.08 13.71 13.35
C LYS A 303 3.57 13.46 13.25
N GLU A 304 3.17 12.37 12.58
CA GLU A 304 1.78 11.92 12.52
C GLU A 304 1.35 11.23 13.84
N PRO A 305 0.12 11.41 14.34
CA PRO A 305 -0.35 10.70 15.55
C PRO A 305 -0.41 9.19 15.34
N LEU A 306 -0.18 8.41 16.41
CA LEU A 306 -0.26 6.96 16.37
C LEU A 306 -1.71 6.48 16.20
N ASN A 307 -1.93 5.50 15.31
CA ASN A 307 -3.18 4.75 15.16
C ASN A 307 -4.47 5.59 15.07
N GLY A 308 -4.40 6.85 14.62
CA GLY A 308 -5.57 7.73 14.49
C GLY A 308 -6.18 8.18 15.82
N GLU A 309 -5.46 8.06 16.95
CA GLU A 309 -5.88 8.69 18.20
C GLU A 309 -5.86 10.22 18.01
N GLU A 310 -6.97 10.89 18.34
CA GLU A 310 -6.96 12.34 18.56
C GLU A 310 -5.91 12.59 19.63
N SER A 311 -4.93 13.45 19.35
CA SER A 311 -3.81 13.74 20.25
C SER A 311 -4.34 14.10 21.65
N GLU A 312 -4.40 13.11 22.54
CA GLU A 312 -4.85 13.31 23.90
C GLU A 312 -3.83 14.18 24.61
N SER A 313 -4.31 15.37 24.97
CA SER A 313 -3.69 16.40 25.80
C SER A 313 -2.55 17.21 25.16
N ASP A 314 -2.70 18.53 25.26
CA ASP A 314 -1.66 19.56 25.18
C ASP A 314 -0.56 19.39 26.27
N GLU A 315 -0.24 18.16 26.67
CA GLU A 315 0.94 17.86 27.47
C GLU A 315 2.17 18.15 26.62
N GLN A 316 2.59 19.42 26.69
CA GLN A 316 3.85 20.01 26.25
C GLN A 316 4.71 19.02 25.45
N ASN A 317 4.58 19.08 24.12
CA ASN A 317 5.45 18.36 23.21
C ASN A 317 6.91 18.65 23.59
N ARG A 318 7.59 17.63 24.13
CA ARG A 318 8.93 17.77 24.72
C ARG A 318 9.89 16.84 24.03
N ILE A 319 10.98 17.41 23.54
CA ILE A 319 12.06 16.68 22.87
C ILE A 319 13.22 16.42 23.82
N LEU A 320 13.91 15.31 23.57
CA LEU A 320 15.15 14.98 24.25
C LEU A 320 16.32 15.68 23.55
N GLY A 321 16.88 16.68 24.22
CA GLY A 321 18.06 17.42 23.77
C GLY A 321 19.33 16.95 24.46
N THR A 322 20.29 16.45 23.69
CA THR A 322 21.60 16.04 24.17
C THR A 322 22.66 17.02 23.68
N ARG A 323 23.41 17.62 24.62
CA ARG A 323 24.57 18.46 24.32
C ARG A 323 25.84 17.67 24.61
N ILE A 324 26.71 17.61 23.61
CA ILE A 324 28.03 16.98 23.67
C ILE A 324 29.08 18.07 23.53
N GLN A 325 30.04 18.11 24.45
CA GLN A 325 31.21 18.98 24.37
C GLN A 325 32.45 18.12 24.21
N PHE A 326 33.03 18.12 23.01
CA PHE A 326 34.23 17.36 22.70
C PHE A 326 35.46 18.07 23.28
N LEU A 327 36.32 17.30 23.97
CA LEU A 327 37.59 17.80 24.49
C LEU A 327 38.70 17.73 23.45
N ARG A 328 38.61 16.77 22.53
CA ARG A 328 39.58 16.54 21.43
C ARG A 328 38.89 15.84 20.26
N ARG A 329 39.55 15.83 19.11
CA ARG A 329 39.15 14.99 17.98
C ARG A 329 39.53 13.53 18.27
N SER A 330 38.55 12.65 18.32
CA SER A 330 38.75 11.21 18.44
C SER A 330 37.53 10.47 17.87
N LEU A 331 37.74 9.21 17.44
CA LEU A 331 36.68 8.27 17.10
C LEU A 331 35.95 7.83 18.38
N SER A 332 35.23 8.78 18.95
CA SER A 332 34.58 8.66 20.25
C SER A 332 33.17 8.16 20.05
N GLN A 333 32.70 7.28 20.92
CA GLN A 333 31.28 6.96 20.98
C GLN A 333 30.69 7.57 22.24
N PHE A 334 29.49 8.09 22.13
CA PHE A 334 28.67 8.49 23.26
C PHE A 334 27.31 7.83 23.15
N THR A 335 26.72 7.51 24.29
CA THR A 335 25.47 6.75 24.37
C THR A 335 24.41 7.53 25.12
N ILE A 336 23.16 7.33 24.71
CA ILE A 336 21.97 7.83 25.39
C ILE A 336 21.19 6.59 25.78
N LYS A 337 21.30 6.21 27.04
CA LYS A 337 20.80 4.94 27.55
C LYS A 337 19.50 5.16 28.32
N ALA A 338 18.52 4.29 28.10
CA ALA A 338 17.32 4.24 28.92
C ALA A 338 17.69 3.71 30.32
N VAL A 339 17.24 4.40 31.38
CA VAL A 339 17.48 3.97 32.76
C VAL A 339 16.82 2.62 33.02
N ASN A 340 15.59 2.47 32.52
CA ASN A 340 14.86 1.21 32.49
C ASN A 340 14.78 0.73 31.02
N PRO A 341 15.33 -0.45 30.70
CA PRO A 341 15.17 -1.03 29.37
C PRO A 341 13.68 -1.17 29.02
N ILE A 342 13.32 -0.83 27.78
CA ILE A 342 11.92 -0.74 27.35
C ILE A 342 11.58 -2.01 26.55
N PRO A 343 10.77 -2.93 27.08
CA PRO A 343 10.37 -4.12 26.34
C PRO A 343 9.38 -3.76 25.23
N ILE A 344 9.63 -4.27 24.03
CA ILE A 344 8.75 -4.20 22.87
C ILE A 344 8.16 -5.59 22.70
N GLN A 345 6.86 -5.72 22.93
CA GLN A 345 6.14 -6.98 22.78
C GLN A 345 5.93 -7.29 21.30
N GLY A 346 5.89 -8.56 20.93
CA GLY A 346 5.67 -9.01 19.54
C GLY A 346 6.94 -9.06 18.68
N VAL A 347 6.78 -9.57 17.45
CA VAL A 347 7.91 -9.70 16.52
C VAL A 347 8.13 -8.37 15.81
N THR A 348 9.15 -7.63 16.23
CA THR A 348 9.50 -6.32 15.69
C THR A 348 10.16 -6.47 14.33
N LYS A 349 9.66 -5.75 13.33
CA LYS A 349 10.21 -5.70 11.96
C LYS A 349 11.10 -4.49 11.74
N THR A 350 10.68 -3.33 12.24
CA THR A 350 11.39 -2.06 12.05
C THR A 350 11.31 -1.22 13.31
N ILE A 351 12.39 -0.51 13.64
CA ILE A 351 12.38 0.54 14.66
C ILE A 351 12.71 1.86 13.99
N SER A 352 11.95 2.90 14.31
CA SER A 352 12.14 4.25 13.81
C SER A 352 12.27 5.27 14.95
N VAL A 353 13.00 6.35 14.69
CA VAL A 353 13.19 7.46 15.62
C VAL A 353 13.31 8.76 14.84
N TRP A 354 12.72 9.83 15.35
CA TRP A 354 12.89 11.17 14.81
C TRP A 354 14.17 11.80 15.35
N VAL A 355 15.03 12.26 14.44
CA VAL A 355 16.33 12.81 14.79
C VAL A 355 16.51 14.14 14.09
N ALA A 356 16.96 15.17 14.81
CA ALA A 356 17.38 16.41 14.17
C ALA A 356 18.87 16.36 13.84
N GLY A 357 19.17 16.18 12.55
CA GLY A 357 20.52 16.24 12.01
C GLY A 357 21.04 17.68 11.99
N ARG A 358 22.35 17.85 12.18
CA ARG A 358 23.05 19.15 12.13
C ARG A 358 24.09 19.17 11.00
N ASN A 359 23.86 18.39 9.94
CA ASN A 359 24.74 18.23 8.79
C ASN A 359 26.15 17.74 9.21
N THR A 360 26.19 16.70 10.05
CA THR A 360 27.43 16.11 10.60
C THR A 360 27.55 14.64 10.20
N GLN A 361 28.74 14.17 9.85
CA GLN A 361 28.97 12.77 9.44
C GLN A 361 28.99 11.75 10.60
N HIS A 362 28.46 12.11 11.78
CA HIS A 362 28.28 11.17 12.87
C HIS A 362 27.27 10.10 12.48
N THR A 363 27.47 8.86 12.94
CA THR A 363 26.58 7.73 12.65
C THR A 363 25.77 7.38 13.89
N LEU A 364 24.45 7.32 13.76
CA LEU A 364 23.55 6.88 14.83
C LEU A 364 23.25 5.39 14.69
N SER A 365 23.33 4.69 15.81
CA SER A 365 22.98 3.29 16.00
C SER A 365 22.03 3.14 17.18
N ILE A 366 21.27 2.05 17.18
CA ILE A 366 20.39 1.62 18.26
C ILE A 366 20.88 0.28 18.79
N VAL A 367 20.79 0.06 20.10
CA VAL A 367 21.11 -1.21 20.73
C VAL A 367 19.84 -1.84 21.28
N ILE A 368 19.59 -3.05 20.83
CA ILE A 368 18.50 -3.89 21.29
C ILE A 368 19.06 -5.14 21.97
N ARG A 369 18.30 -5.67 22.91
CA ARG A 369 18.53 -6.97 23.51
C ARG A 369 17.52 -7.95 22.94
N ASP A 370 18.02 -9.07 22.43
CA ASP A 370 17.20 -10.16 21.92
C ASP A 370 16.57 -10.97 23.07
N TYR A 371 15.71 -11.93 22.72
CA TYR A 371 15.05 -12.79 23.71
C TYR A 371 16.05 -13.60 24.55
N GLU A 372 17.19 -13.99 23.96
CA GLU A 372 18.26 -14.73 24.62
C GLU A 372 19.19 -13.84 25.49
N GLY A 373 18.91 -12.54 25.57
CA GLY A 373 19.69 -11.58 26.34
C GLY A 373 20.96 -11.06 25.66
N ARG A 374 21.19 -11.40 24.38
CA ARG A 374 22.33 -10.89 23.60
C ARG A 374 22.03 -9.48 23.09
N ARG A 375 23.06 -8.65 23.07
CA ARG A 375 22.97 -7.26 22.61
C ARG A 375 23.34 -7.18 21.14
N HIS A 376 22.49 -6.53 20.35
CA HIS A 376 22.70 -6.29 18.93
C HIS A 376 22.72 -4.79 18.68
N GLU A 377 23.77 -4.31 18.01
CA GLU A 377 23.87 -2.93 17.55
C GLU A 377 23.40 -2.85 16.10
N LEU A 378 22.40 -2.02 15.84
CA LEU A 378 21.82 -1.80 14.53
C LEU A 378 22.05 -0.35 14.10
N VAL A 379 22.59 -0.14 12.91
CA VAL A 379 22.92 1.19 12.41
C VAL A 379 21.68 1.81 11.77
N LEU A 380 21.28 2.99 12.24
CA LEU A 380 20.16 3.78 11.69
C LEU A 380 20.59 4.62 10.48
N GLY A 381 21.79 5.19 10.52
CA GLY A 381 22.34 5.99 9.42
C GLY A 381 23.24 7.14 9.87
N GLN A 382 23.69 7.95 8.91
CA GLN A 382 24.49 9.16 9.15
C GLN A 382 23.61 10.38 9.44
N LEU A 383 24.14 11.34 10.19
CA LEU A 383 23.46 12.59 10.58
C LEU A 383 23.80 13.77 9.63
N ASP A 384 23.99 13.48 8.34
CA ASP A 384 24.44 14.39 7.27
C ASP A 384 23.33 15.27 6.68
N PHE A 385 22.20 15.36 7.37
CA PHE A 385 21.06 16.19 7.00
C PHE A 385 20.85 17.32 8.01
N SER A 386 20.12 18.36 7.60
CA SER A 386 19.75 19.48 8.48
C SER A 386 18.25 19.42 8.78
N GLY A 387 17.88 19.58 10.04
CA GLY A 387 16.48 19.53 10.47
C GLY A 387 16.05 18.13 10.89
N TRP A 388 14.75 17.96 11.12
CA TRP A 388 14.17 16.69 11.55
C TRP A 388 14.06 15.73 10.38
N LYS A 389 14.46 14.47 10.61
CA LYS A 389 14.25 13.36 9.69
C LYS A 389 14.01 12.09 10.49
N GLN A 390 13.07 11.28 10.05
CA GLN A 390 12.87 9.95 10.61
C GLN A 390 13.96 9.01 10.09
N LEU A 391 14.68 8.38 11.01
CA LEU A 391 15.62 7.31 10.69
C LEU A 391 14.98 5.98 11.10
N SER A 392 15.10 4.97 10.24
CA SER A 392 14.50 3.65 10.47
C SER A 392 15.51 2.54 10.18
N VAL A 393 15.49 1.49 11.00
CA VAL A 393 16.30 0.29 10.79
C VAL A 393 15.42 -0.95 10.87
N SER A 394 15.60 -1.87 9.91
CA SER A 394 14.94 -3.16 9.92
C SER A 394 15.69 -4.12 10.84
N ILE A 395 14.94 -4.92 11.61
CA ILE A 395 15.51 -5.94 12.49
C ILE A 395 15.95 -7.15 11.65
N PRO A 396 17.24 -7.51 11.66
CA PRO A 396 17.74 -8.65 10.91
C PRO A 396 17.20 -10.00 11.45
N GLU A 397 17.07 -11.00 10.58
CA GLU A 397 16.55 -12.33 10.94
C GLU A 397 17.40 -13.10 11.97
N ASN A 398 18.67 -12.74 12.14
CA ASN A 398 19.55 -13.36 13.14
C ASN A 398 19.27 -12.88 14.58
N VAL A 399 18.42 -11.87 14.77
CA VAL A 399 17.96 -11.43 16.08
C VAL A 399 16.79 -12.32 16.49
N VAL A 400 17.01 -13.16 17.50
CA VAL A 400 15.98 -14.10 18.01
C VAL A 400 14.95 -13.32 18.85
N GLN A 401 13.68 -13.36 18.45
CA GLN A 401 12.61 -12.58 19.10
C GLN A 401 11.54 -13.45 19.77
N ASN A 402 11.50 -14.75 19.51
CA ASN A 402 10.50 -15.66 20.05
C ASN A 402 11.11 -16.98 20.51
N ASP A 403 10.50 -17.58 21.52
CA ASP A 403 10.77 -18.97 21.90
C ASP A 403 9.83 -19.90 21.12
N PRO A 404 10.34 -21.00 20.53
CA PRO A 404 9.50 -22.04 19.94
C PRO A 404 8.43 -22.63 20.87
N ASN A 405 8.66 -22.63 22.18
CA ASN A 405 7.75 -23.18 23.19
C ASN A 405 6.78 -22.12 23.76
N TYR A 406 7.18 -20.85 23.78
CA TYR A 406 6.45 -19.74 24.39
C TYR A 406 6.28 -18.57 23.41
N GLY A 407 5.51 -18.79 22.34
CA GLY A 407 5.29 -17.80 21.29
C GLY A 407 4.59 -16.50 21.74
N HIS A 408 3.88 -16.52 22.88
CA HIS A 408 3.20 -15.35 23.45
C HIS A 408 4.14 -14.39 24.22
N ILE A 409 5.36 -14.83 24.56
CA ILE A 409 6.40 -14.02 25.24
C ILE A 409 7.39 -13.46 24.20
N ALA A 410 6.97 -13.35 22.93
CA ALA A 410 7.81 -12.80 21.88
C ALA A 410 8.06 -11.31 22.11
N GLY A 411 9.29 -10.87 21.90
CA GLY A 411 9.68 -9.48 22.03
C GLY A 411 11.19 -9.25 22.01
N ILE A 412 11.55 -7.97 21.90
CA ILE A 412 12.92 -7.49 22.06
C ILE A 412 12.92 -6.33 23.05
N THR A 413 14.04 -6.07 23.71
CA THR A 413 14.15 -4.94 24.64
C THR A 413 15.02 -3.85 24.06
N PHE A 414 14.48 -2.63 23.98
CA PHE A 414 15.24 -1.44 23.65
C PHE A 414 16.13 -1.02 24.83
N GLU A 415 17.42 -0.75 24.60
CA GLU A 415 18.36 -0.35 25.66
C GLU A 415 18.92 1.07 25.52
N GLU A 416 19.58 1.36 24.39
CA GLU A 416 20.33 2.60 24.23
C GLU A 416 20.51 3.03 22.77
N PHE A 417 20.71 4.33 22.58
CA PHE A 417 21.26 4.89 21.35
C PHE A 417 22.77 5.02 21.47
N ILE A 418 23.51 4.67 20.41
CA ILE A 418 24.95 4.87 20.30
C ILE A 418 25.20 5.81 19.13
N VAL A 419 25.99 6.85 19.35
CA VAL A 419 26.47 7.71 18.27
C VAL A 419 27.97 7.51 18.11
N HIS A 420 28.36 7.09 16.92
CA HIS A 420 29.75 6.99 16.50
C HIS A 420 30.19 8.33 15.92
N ALA A 421 31.07 9.02 16.63
CA ALA A 421 31.52 10.34 16.22
C ALA A 421 32.62 10.24 15.15
N ASP A 422 32.36 10.80 13.98
CA ASP A 422 33.38 11.03 12.96
C ASP A 422 34.57 11.88 13.48
N LEU A 423 35.77 11.55 13.04
CA LEU A 423 37.02 12.17 13.49
C LEU A 423 37.11 13.67 13.15
N LEU A 424 36.62 14.08 11.98
CA LEU A 424 36.72 15.46 11.50
C LEU A 424 35.68 16.37 12.16
N GLU A 425 34.51 15.80 12.47
CA GLU A 425 33.39 16.51 13.10
C GLU A 425 33.43 16.51 14.64
N SER A 426 34.26 15.67 15.27
CA SER A 426 34.43 15.59 16.74
C SER A 426 35.18 16.80 17.33
N ARG A 427 34.64 18.00 17.17
CA ARG A 427 35.21 19.25 17.70
C ARG A 427 34.13 20.19 18.21
N GLY A 428 34.42 20.90 19.30
CA GLY A 428 33.51 21.91 19.84
C GLY A 428 32.27 21.29 20.48
N THR A 429 31.12 21.94 20.29
CA THR A 429 29.84 21.53 20.87
C THR A 429 28.92 20.98 19.79
N PHE A 430 28.44 19.76 20.00
CA PHE A 430 27.45 19.11 19.15
C PHE A 430 26.11 19.00 19.90
N PHE A 431 25.01 19.22 19.19
CA PHE A 431 23.66 19.10 19.73
C PHE A 431 22.91 18.04 18.94
N LEU A 432 22.43 17.02 19.64
CA LEU A 432 21.57 15.99 19.09
C LEU A 432 20.18 16.13 19.70
N TRP A 433 19.16 16.04 18.86
CA TRP A 433 17.76 16.09 19.27
C TRP A 433 17.09 14.80 18.83
N LEU A 434 16.44 14.14 19.77
CA LEU A 434 15.69 12.91 19.55
C LEU A 434 14.25 13.14 19.96
N ASP A 435 13.35 12.58 19.17
CA ASP A 435 11.91 12.59 19.41
C ASP A 435 11.37 11.21 18.99
N ASP A 436 10.28 10.83 19.64
CA ASP A 436 9.36 9.76 19.23
C ASP A 436 9.98 8.50 18.63
N VAL A 437 10.24 7.52 19.50
CA VAL A 437 10.70 6.19 19.10
C VAL A 437 9.50 5.29 18.88
N ARG A 438 9.40 4.71 17.69
CA ARG A 438 8.33 3.79 17.30
C ARG A 438 8.90 2.47 16.81
N ALA A 439 8.09 1.43 16.93
CA ALA A 439 8.38 0.11 16.42
C ALA A 439 7.20 -0.40 15.61
N LEU A 440 7.49 -1.01 14.47
CA LEU A 440 6.52 -1.70 13.64
C LEU A 440 6.60 -3.18 14.00
N VAL A 441 5.53 -3.69 14.60
CA VAL A 441 5.49 -4.96 15.31
C VAL A 441 4.40 -5.86 14.75
N ASP A 442 4.72 -7.14 14.60
CA ASP A 442 3.73 -8.19 14.40
C ASP A 442 3.25 -8.72 15.76
N MET A 443 1.99 -8.42 16.09
CA MET A 443 1.35 -8.82 17.35
C MET A 443 0.58 -10.14 17.24
N PHE A 444 0.58 -10.82 16.09
CA PHE A 444 -0.23 -12.02 15.85
C PHE A 444 -0.05 -13.08 16.95
N ALA A 445 1.21 -13.44 17.23
CA ALA A 445 1.55 -14.50 18.17
C ALA A 445 1.23 -14.14 19.64
N VAL A 446 1.30 -12.85 19.97
CA VAL A 446 0.98 -12.34 21.31
C VAL A 446 -0.54 -12.29 21.52
N ALA A 447 -1.29 -11.88 20.50
CA ALA A 447 -2.75 -11.73 20.57
C ALA A 447 -3.51 -13.07 20.53
N THR A 448 -2.98 -14.09 19.84
CA THR A 448 -3.68 -15.38 19.64
C THR A 448 -3.19 -16.50 20.56
N GLY A 449 -2.04 -16.34 21.21
CA GLY A 449 -1.33 -17.42 21.89
C GLY A 449 -1.75 -17.72 23.33
N ARG A 450 -2.78 -17.08 23.87
CA ARG A 450 -3.12 -17.18 25.30
C ARG A 450 -4.62 -17.08 25.60
N ALA A 451 -5.14 -17.98 26.43
CA ALA A 451 -6.47 -17.88 27.01
C ALA A 451 -6.46 -16.98 28.27
N GLU A 452 -7.53 -16.21 28.51
CA GLU A 452 -7.61 -15.25 29.64
C GLU A 452 -7.39 -15.88 31.03
N ASP A 453 -7.62 -17.20 31.17
CA ASP A 453 -7.54 -17.96 32.43
C ASP A 453 -6.22 -18.74 32.63
N ASP A 454 -5.24 -18.59 31.71
CA ASP A 454 -3.97 -19.32 31.79
C ASP A 454 -3.02 -18.70 32.84
N PRO A 455 -2.47 -19.46 33.82
CA PRO A 455 -1.54 -18.95 34.83
C PRO A 455 -0.33 -18.23 34.21
N ARG A 456 0.12 -17.14 34.86
CA ARG A 456 1.29 -16.36 34.43
C ARG A 456 2.58 -16.96 34.95
N ASP A 457 3.20 -17.83 34.17
CA ASP A 457 4.53 -18.38 34.47
C ASP A 457 5.62 -17.29 34.56
N GLU A 458 5.42 -16.16 33.87
CA GLU A 458 6.29 -14.96 33.88
C GLU A 458 6.34 -14.16 35.20
N LEU A 459 5.44 -14.44 36.16
CA LEU A 459 5.37 -13.73 37.45
C LEU A 459 6.16 -14.42 38.58
N TRP A 460 6.81 -15.55 38.28
CA TRP A 460 7.73 -16.25 39.16
C TRP A 460 9.18 -15.90 38.84
#